data_AF-A0A3N5W0T6-F1
#
_entry.id   AF-A0A3N5W0T6-F1
#
_cell.length_a   1.000
_cell.length_b   1.000
_cell.length_c   1.000
_cell.angle_alpha   90.00
_cell.angle_beta   90.00
_cell.angle_gamma   90.00
#
_symmetry.space_group_name_H-M   'P 1'
#
loop_
_entity.id
_entity.type
_entity.pdbx_description
1 polymer ?
#
loop_
_entity_poly.entity_id
_entity_poly.type
_entity_poly.pdbx_seq_one_letter_code
_entity_poly.pdbx_strand_id
1 'polypeptide(L)'
;MSEDTKGKLDELKAQTQQLGNKFRQLFPKVDPAFVYDLILRISQNPKNPEPIYTVEVFTKEGTSPKKSKEHILQTTGTVPAIYDNGTHYVSTHRMTLEILKKLNDIDYVLEVMGDYTGGASSLGPQHEEGDWKRVRDRSQ
;
A
#
# COMPACT_ATOMS: atom_id res chain seq x y z
N MET A 1 36.15 -8.34 -0.34
CA MET A 1 35.28 -7.49 -1.20
C MET A 1 36.12 -6.33 -1.70
N SER A 2 36.14 -6.05 -3.01
CA SER A 2 36.97 -4.95 -3.54
C SER A 2 36.41 -3.60 -3.11
N GLU A 3 37.27 -2.57 -3.07
CA GLU A 3 36.88 -1.19 -2.75
C GLU A 3 35.83 -0.66 -3.74
N ASP A 4 35.96 -1.01 -5.02
CA ASP A 4 34.98 -0.75 -6.09
C ASP A 4 33.61 -1.40 -5.79
N THR A 5 33.60 -2.66 -5.32
CA THR A 5 32.35 -3.34 -4.96
C THR A 5 31.67 -2.66 -3.77
N LYS A 6 32.45 -2.23 -2.77
CA LYS A 6 31.92 -1.50 -1.61
C LYS A 6 31.27 -0.17 -2.02
N GLY A 7 31.95 0.61 -2.87
CA GLY A 7 31.42 1.87 -3.38
C GLY A 7 30.08 1.71 -4.11
N LYS A 8 29.97 0.71 -4.99
CA LYS A 8 28.73 0.39 -5.71
C LYS A 8 27.57 -0.01 -4.77
N LEU A 9 27.86 -0.77 -3.71
CA LEU A 9 26.86 -1.16 -2.73
C LEU A 9 26.35 0.04 -1.92
N ASP A 10 27.21 1.00 -1.59
CA ASP A 10 26.80 2.21 -0.87
C ASP A 10 26.00 3.17 -1.77
N GLU A 11 26.33 3.26 -3.06
CA GLU A 11 25.52 3.99 -4.04
C GLU A 11 24.12 3.38 -4.19
N LEU A 12 24.01 2.05 -4.28
CA LEU A 12 22.72 1.36 -4.34
C LEU A 12 21.84 1.66 -3.11
N LYS A 13 22.43 1.68 -1.91
CA LYS A 13 21.70 2.05 -0.68
C LYS A 13 21.18 3.50 -0.76
N ALA A 14 22.01 4.43 -1.21
CA ALA A 14 21.64 5.84 -1.32
C ALA A 14 20.48 6.05 -2.32
N GLN A 15 20.56 5.42 -3.50
CA GLN A 15 19.50 5.47 -4.51
C GLN A 15 18.19 4.84 -3.98
N THR A 16 18.29 3.72 -3.26
CA THR A 16 17.12 3.05 -2.64
C THR A 16 16.44 3.96 -1.60
N GLN A 17 17.23 4.67 -0.77
CA GLN A 17 16.69 5.62 0.20
C GLN A 17 15.99 6.80 -0.49
N GLN A 18 16.58 7.35 -1.56
CA GLN A 18 15.97 8.41 -2.36
C GLN A 18 14.65 7.97 -2.99
N LEU A 19 14.59 6.75 -3.52
CA LEU A 19 13.37 6.18 -4.07
C LEU A 19 12.28 6.03 -3.00
N GLY A 20 12.62 5.47 -1.84
CA GLY A 20 11.70 5.36 -0.71
C GLY A 20 11.17 6.71 -0.22
N ASN A 21 11.98 7.76 -0.28
CA ASN A 21 11.54 9.12 0.05
C ASN A 21 10.55 9.67 -0.98
N LYS A 22 10.75 9.40 -2.28
CA LYS A 22 9.79 9.77 -3.33
C LYS A 22 8.45 9.06 -3.15
N PHE A 23 8.46 7.78 -2.79
CA PHE A 23 7.23 7.04 -2.47
C PHE A 23 6.47 7.72 -1.33
N ARG A 24 7.15 8.03 -0.22
CA ARG A 24 6.54 8.72 0.93
C ARG A 24 6.02 10.12 0.62
N GLN A 25 6.64 10.84 -0.31
CA GLN A 25 6.16 12.15 -0.74
C GLN A 25 4.85 12.06 -1.54
N LEU A 26 4.72 11.07 -2.42
CA LEU A 26 3.53 10.89 -3.26
C LEU A 26 2.40 10.14 -2.55
N PHE A 27 2.77 9.20 -1.68
CA PHE A 27 1.88 8.27 -0.98
C PHE A 27 2.15 8.28 0.54
N PRO A 28 1.98 9.42 1.24
CA PRO A 28 2.29 9.55 2.67
C PRO A 28 1.49 8.62 3.59
N LYS A 29 0.37 8.07 3.12
CA LYS A 29 -0.53 7.17 3.87
C LYS A 29 -0.41 5.72 3.46
N VAL A 30 0.47 5.37 2.53
CA VAL A 30 0.60 4.01 2.02
C VAL A 30 1.89 3.41 2.55
N ASP A 31 1.86 2.12 2.89
CA ASP A 31 3.07 1.35 3.12
C ASP A 31 4.03 1.46 1.91
N PRO A 32 5.26 1.99 2.07
CA PRO A 32 6.23 2.09 0.98
C PRO A 32 6.60 0.75 0.34
N ALA A 33 6.52 -0.37 1.07
CA ALA A 33 6.79 -1.69 0.50
C ALA A 33 5.69 -2.08 -0.50
N PHE A 34 4.43 -1.80 -0.17
CA PHE A 34 3.31 -1.96 -1.10
C PHE A 34 3.46 -1.10 -2.36
N VAL A 35 3.86 0.18 -2.23
CA VAL A 35 4.11 1.05 -3.41
C VAL A 35 5.18 0.45 -4.32
N TYR A 36 6.29 -0.01 -3.73
CA TYR A 36 7.40 -0.62 -4.46
C TYR A 36 6.97 -1.91 -5.18
N ASP A 37 6.29 -2.82 -4.49
CA ASP A 37 5.84 -4.10 -5.06
C ASP A 37 4.86 -3.87 -6.22
N LEU A 38 3.92 -2.93 -6.09
CA LEU A 38 2.99 -2.58 -7.15
C LEU A 38 3.72 -2.09 -8.41
N ILE A 39 4.66 -1.15 -8.27
CA ILE A 39 5.45 -0.62 -9.40
C ILE A 39 6.26 -1.74 -10.07
N LEU A 40 6.89 -2.60 -9.28
CA LEU A 40 7.69 -3.72 -9.77
C LEU A 40 6.84 -4.66 -10.63
N ARG A 41 5.64 -5.03 -10.16
CA ARG A 41 4.74 -5.93 -10.90
C ARG A 41 4.21 -5.32 -12.18
N ILE A 42 3.80 -4.04 -12.15
CA ILE A 42 3.37 -3.31 -13.35
C ILE A 42 4.50 -3.30 -14.39
N SER A 43 5.73 -3.03 -13.95
CA SER A 43 6.91 -2.96 -14.83
C SER A 43 7.30 -4.31 -15.41
N GLN A 44 7.14 -5.39 -14.64
CA GLN A 44 7.46 -6.75 -15.08
C GLN A 44 6.41 -7.36 -16.02
N ASN A 45 5.15 -6.93 -15.91
CA ASN A 45 4.07 -7.40 -16.77
C ASN A 45 3.28 -6.24 -17.40
N PRO A 46 3.87 -5.49 -18.33
CA PRO A 46 3.21 -4.34 -18.96
C PRO A 46 1.96 -4.74 -19.76
N LYS A 47 1.79 -6.03 -20.10
CA LYS A 47 0.60 -6.56 -20.80
C LYS A 47 -0.58 -6.81 -19.87
N ASN A 48 -0.35 -6.93 -18.56
CA ASN A 48 -1.39 -7.02 -17.53
C ASN A 48 -1.02 -6.07 -16.38
N PRO A 49 -1.24 -4.76 -16.57
CA PRO A 49 -0.77 -3.71 -15.66
C PRO A 49 -1.61 -3.61 -14.37
N GLU A 50 -2.49 -4.57 -14.12
CA GLU A 50 -3.45 -4.53 -13.02
C GLU A 50 -3.36 -5.80 -12.16
N PRO A 51 -2.25 -5.98 -11.42
CA PRO A 51 -2.11 -7.06 -10.45
C PRO A 51 -3.22 -7.02 -9.39
N ILE A 52 -3.61 -8.19 -8.88
CA ILE A 52 -4.65 -8.31 -7.86
C ILE A 52 -4.00 -8.28 -6.46
N TYR A 53 -4.57 -7.46 -5.58
CA TYR A 53 -4.15 -7.34 -4.19
C TYR A 53 -5.36 -7.46 -3.26
N THR A 54 -5.12 -7.97 -2.05
CA THR A 54 -5.97 -7.69 -0.89
C THR A 54 -5.46 -6.38 -0.30
N VAL A 55 -6.33 -5.37 -0.28
CA VAL A 55 -6.02 -4.01 0.18
C VAL A 55 -6.75 -3.75 1.48
N GLU A 56 -6.00 -3.25 2.46
CA GLU A 56 -6.47 -2.89 3.78
C GLU A 56 -6.40 -1.36 3.93
N VAL A 57 -7.52 -0.74 4.30
CA VAL A 57 -7.64 0.71 4.46
C VAL A 57 -8.09 1.00 5.90
N PHE A 58 -7.26 1.74 6.62
CA PHE A 58 -7.51 2.20 7.99
C PHE A 58 -7.98 3.64 7.97
N THR A 59 -8.98 3.96 8.77
CA THR A 59 -9.66 5.26 8.77
C THR A 59 -9.81 5.83 10.17
N LYS A 60 -9.96 7.16 10.26
CA LYS A 60 -10.18 7.86 11.53
C LYS A 60 -11.42 7.34 12.24
N GLU A 61 -11.34 7.18 13.57
CA GLU A 61 -12.51 6.95 14.41
C GLU A 61 -13.59 8.03 14.19
N GLY A 62 -14.86 7.64 14.30
CA GLY A 62 -16.01 8.52 14.06
C GLY A 62 -16.31 8.79 12.58
N THR A 63 -15.50 8.30 11.64
CA THR A 63 -15.84 8.33 10.21
C THR A 63 -17.05 7.43 9.94
N SER A 64 -18.02 7.92 9.18
CA SER A 64 -19.23 7.15 8.86
C SER A 64 -18.91 5.88 8.07
N PRO A 65 -19.20 4.67 8.60
CA PRO A 65 -18.83 3.44 7.90
C PRO A 65 -19.55 3.25 6.57
N LYS A 66 -20.78 3.74 6.48
CA LYS A 66 -21.54 3.75 5.23
C LYS A 66 -20.84 4.60 4.15
N LYS A 67 -20.40 5.82 4.51
CA LYS A 67 -19.71 6.70 3.56
C LYS A 67 -18.36 6.13 3.15
N SER A 68 -17.59 5.58 4.10
CA SER A 68 -16.31 4.93 3.81
C SER A 68 -16.48 3.75 2.86
N LYS A 69 -17.44 2.86 3.14
CA LYS A 69 -17.77 1.72 2.26
C LYS A 69 -18.12 2.16 0.84
N GLU A 70 -18.98 3.17 0.72
CA GLU A 70 -19.42 3.72 -0.58
C GLU A 70 -18.24 4.32 -1.36
N HIS A 71 -17.40 5.13 -0.70
CA HIS A 71 -16.27 5.78 -1.35
C HIS A 71 -15.18 4.78 -1.77
N ILE A 72 -14.90 3.76 -0.94
CA ILE A 72 -13.99 2.68 -1.29
C ILE A 72 -14.55 1.90 -2.49
N LEU A 73 -15.83 1.53 -2.48
CA LEU A 73 -16.49 0.88 -3.62
C LEU A 73 -16.38 1.72 -4.91
N GLN A 74 -16.63 3.03 -4.84
CA GLN A 74 -16.49 3.92 -6.00
C GLN A 74 -15.05 4.05 -6.50
N THR A 75 -14.08 3.92 -5.58
CA THR A 75 -12.65 4.02 -5.91
C THR A 75 -12.11 2.74 -6.52
N THR A 76 -12.53 1.58 -6.01
CA THR A 76 -11.92 0.27 -6.32
C THR A 76 -12.80 -0.63 -7.19
N GLY A 77 -14.10 -0.32 -7.29
CA GLY A 77 -15.09 -1.19 -7.93
C GLY A 77 -15.52 -2.39 -7.07
N THR A 78 -14.97 -2.56 -5.86
CA THR A 78 -15.23 -3.71 -4.99
C THR A 78 -15.78 -3.27 -3.64
N VAL A 79 -16.83 -3.94 -3.18
CA VAL A 79 -17.39 -3.71 -1.85
C VAL A 79 -16.42 -4.24 -0.78
N PRO A 80 -15.92 -3.39 0.15
CA PRO A 80 -15.06 -3.87 1.21
C PRO A 80 -15.83 -4.61 2.31
N ALA A 81 -15.18 -5.59 2.92
CA ALA A 81 -15.52 -6.09 4.24
C ALA A 81 -15.08 -5.06 5.30
N ILE A 82 -15.79 -5.00 6.42
CA ILE A 82 -15.62 -3.98 7.46
C ILE A 82 -15.27 -4.66 8.78
N TYR A 83 -14.22 -4.17 9.42
CA TYR A 83 -13.66 -4.64 10.69
C TYR A 83 -13.46 -3.47 11.66
N ASP A 84 -13.00 -3.78 12.87
CA ASP A 84 -12.59 -2.80 13.89
C ASP A 84 -13.63 -1.70 14.13
N ASN A 85 -14.88 -2.10 14.36
CA ASN A 85 -16.01 -1.19 14.59
C ASN A 85 -16.21 -0.12 13.50
N GLY A 86 -15.80 -0.43 12.26
CA GLY A 86 -15.99 0.47 11.12
C GLY A 86 -14.79 1.37 10.82
N THR A 87 -13.60 1.07 11.33
CA THR A 87 -12.38 1.83 10.99
C THR A 87 -11.47 1.10 10.00
N HIS A 88 -11.61 -0.21 9.84
CA HIS A 88 -10.76 -1.03 8.99
C HIS A 88 -11.56 -1.69 7.87
N TYR A 89 -11.13 -1.49 6.62
CA TYR A 89 -11.81 -1.94 5.42
C TYR A 89 -10.89 -2.83 4.59
N VAL A 90 -11.37 -4.02 4.21
CA VAL A 90 -10.59 -4.99 3.43
C VAL A 90 -11.31 -5.28 2.12
N SER A 91 -10.62 -5.15 1.00
CA SER A 91 -11.15 -5.49 -0.32
C SER A 91 -10.10 -6.13 -1.20
N THR A 92 -10.49 -7.12 -2.01
CA THR A 92 -9.59 -7.72 -3.01
C THR A 92 -9.99 -7.29 -4.41
N HIS A 93 -9.07 -6.66 -5.13
CA HIS A 93 -9.33 -6.14 -6.46
C HIS A 93 -8.03 -5.91 -7.24
N ARG A 94 -8.21 -5.61 -8.53
CA ARG A 94 -7.15 -5.12 -9.40
C ARG A 94 -6.64 -3.77 -8.91
N MET A 95 -5.32 -3.59 -8.95
CA MET A 95 -4.64 -2.38 -8.48
C MET A 95 -3.94 -1.65 -9.61
N THR A 96 -4.10 -0.33 -9.61
CA THR A 96 -3.29 0.61 -10.39
C THR A 96 -2.70 1.68 -9.47
N LEU A 97 -1.73 2.44 -9.98
CA LEU A 97 -1.18 3.59 -9.24
C LEU A 97 -2.24 4.68 -9.03
N GLU A 98 -3.20 4.84 -9.95
CA GLU A 98 -4.30 5.80 -9.82
C GLU A 98 -5.27 5.39 -8.70
N ILE A 99 -5.62 4.11 -8.59
CA ILE A 99 -6.45 3.61 -7.47
C ILE A 99 -5.72 3.83 -6.15
N LEU A 100 -4.44 3.47 -6.08
CA LEU A 100 -3.62 3.66 -4.88
C LEU A 100 -3.55 5.13 -4.48
N LYS A 101 -3.39 6.03 -5.46
CA LYS A 101 -3.34 7.47 -5.23
C LYS A 101 -4.67 8.01 -4.72
N LYS A 102 -5.79 7.59 -5.34
CA LYS A 102 -7.13 7.99 -4.88
C LYS A 102 -7.37 7.59 -3.43
N LEU A 103 -7.02 6.36 -3.03
CA LEU A 103 -7.14 5.90 -1.64
C LEU A 103 -6.26 6.73 -0.68
N ASN A 104 -5.00 6.98 -1.06
CA ASN A 104 -4.08 7.82 -0.29
C ASN A 104 -4.63 9.25 -0.07
N ASP A 105 -5.32 9.80 -1.05
CA ASP A 105 -5.78 11.19 -1.03
C ASP A 105 -7.09 11.40 -0.25
N ILE A 106 -7.72 10.32 0.23
CA ILE A 106 -8.92 10.43 1.06
C ILE A 106 -8.57 11.00 2.44
N ASP A 107 -9.17 12.12 2.82
CA ASP A 107 -8.84 12.87 4.05
C ASP A 107 -8.98 12.08 5.36
N TYR A 108 -9.94 11.16 5.42
CA TYR A 108 -10.20 10.35 6.62
C TYR A 108 -9.43 9.03 6.64
N VAL A 109 -8.74 8.68 5.55
CA VAL A 109 -7.83 7.53 5.53
C VAL A 109 -6.58 7.89 6.32
N LEU A 110 -6.13 6.95 7.14
CA LEU A 110 -4.91 7.03 7.93
C LEU A 110 -3.79 6.24 7.28
N GLU A 111 -4.11 5.00 6.89
CA GLU A 111 -3.14 4.05 6.35
C GLU A 111 -3.76 3.17 5.27
N VAL A 112 -2.94 2.76 4.30
CA VAL A 112 -3.27 1.79 3.26
C VAL A 112 -2.14 0.78 3.16
N MET A 113 -2.49 -0.50 3.28
CA MET A 113 -1.57 -1.63 3.12
C MET A 113 -2.12 -2.59 2.07
N GLY A 114 -1.27 -3.45 1.52
CA GLY A 114 -1.71 -4.35 0.47
C GLY A 114 -0.80 -5.55 0.27
N ASP A 115 -1.43 -6.72 0.19
CA ASP A 115 -0.77 -7.99 -0.08
C ASP A 115 -1.13 -8.50 -1.48
N TYR A 116 -0.09 -8.87 -2.24
CA TYR A 116 -0.28 -9.44 -3.56
C TYR A 116 -0.91 -10.83 -3.48
N THR A 117 -2.02 -11.04 -4.19
CA THR A 117 -2.73 -12.33 -4.14
C THR A 117 -2.39 -13.26 -5.29
N GLY A 118 -1.79 -12.77 -6.38
CA GLY A 118 -1.45 -13.60 -7.54
C GLY A 118 -2.62 -14.30 -8.24
N GLY A 119 -3.85 -13.87 -7.98
CA GLY A 119 -5.07 -14.53 -8.46
C GLY A 119 -5.57 -15.67 -7.55
N ALA A 120 -4.97 -15.85 -6.37
CA ALA A 120 -5.50 -16.69 -5.31
C ALA A 120 -6.65 -15.99 -4.56
N SER A 121 -7.37 -16.76 -3.72
CA SER A 121 -8.41 -16.25 -2.83
C SER A 121 -7.89 -15.12 -1.93
N SER A 122 -8.77 -14.21 -1.53
CA SER A 122 -8.43 -13.15 -0.57
C SER A 122 -7.84 -13.72 0.71
N LEU A 123 -6.81 -13.07 1.25
CA LEU A 123 -6.14 -13.45 2.50
C LEU A 123 -6.91 -13.00 3.76
N GLY A 124 -7.93 -12.14 3.61
CA GLY A 124 -8.55 -11.44 4.75
C GLY A 124 -7.63 -10.34 5.30
N PRO A 125 -7.95 -9.73 6.46
CA PRO A 125 -7.06 -8.77 7.11
C PRO A 125 -5.78 -9.47 7.57
N GLN A 126 -4.63 -8.89 7.27
CA GLN A 126 -3.31 -9.38 7.69
C GLN A 126 -2.56 -8.33 8.52
N HIS A 127 -3.05 -7.09 8.57
CA HIS A 127 -2.34 -5.96 9.17
C HIS A 127 -3.11 -5.34 10.35
N GLU A 128 -2.35 -4.74 11.26
CA GLU A 128 -2.81 -3.79 12.27
C GLU A 128 -2.42 -2.35 11.87
N GLU A 129 -3.21 -1.36 12.29
CA GLU A 129 -2.87 0.05 12.09
C GLU A 129 -1.48 0.35 12.69
N GLY A 130 -0.60 0.95 11.88
CA GLY A 130 0.75 1.32 12.27
C GLY A 130 1.82 0.25 12.04
N ASP A 131 1.49 -0.94 11.52
CA ASP A 131 2.46 -2.03 11.28
C ASP A 131 3.74 -1.58 10.57
N TRP A 132 3.60 -0.94 9.41
CA TRP A 132 4.76 -0.51 8.63
C TRP A 132 5.54 0.65 9.28
N LYS A 133 4.89 1.44 10.16
CA LYS A 133 5.54 2.49 10.95
C LYS A 133 6.36 1.89 12.10
N ARG A 134 5.87 0.82 12.73
CA ARG A 134 6.57 0.10 13.82
C ARG A 134 7.87 -0.55 13.34
N VAL A 135 7.92 -1.04 12.09
CA VAL A 135 9.14 -1.59 11.48
C VAL A 135 10.21 -0.51 11.34
N ARG A 136 9.82 0.73 10.98
CA ARG A 136 10.75 1.87 10.87
C ARG A 136 11.38 2.23 12.22
N ASP A 137 10.58 2.31 13.28
CA ASP A 137 11.04 2.82 14.57
C ASP A 137 11.97 1.85 15.33
N ARG A 138 12.04 0.57 14.90
CA ARG A 138 13.04 -0.40 15.39
C ARG A 138 14.38 -0.38 14.66
N SER A 139 14.46 0.41 13.58
CA SER A 139 15.65 0.53 12.72
C SER A 139 16.40 1.86 12.90
N GLN A 140 16.05 2.64 13.93
CA GLN A 140 16.81 3.79 14.41
C GLN A 140 17.56 3.47 15.70
#